data_AF-A0A939XBG9-F1
#
_entry.id   AF-A0A939XBG9-F1
#
_cell.length_a   1.000
_cell.length_b   1.000
_cell.length_c   1.000
_cell.angle_alpha   90.00
_cell.angle_beta   90.00
_cell.angle_gamma   90.00
#
_symmetry.space_group_name_H-M   'P 1'
#
loop_
_entity.id
_entity.type
_entity.pdbx_description
1 polymer ?
#
loop_
_entity_poly.entity_id
_entity_poly.type
_entity_poly.pdbx_seq_one_letter_code
_entity_poly.pdbx_strand_id
1 'polypeptide(L)'
;MATEQGICKNCGSLLMVNSNDELCECVFCDCVFPSAEAIEIYKNPDGVEFPNLPQPKREAKAARHVVTPVFEDVVEKAVKVDTAQNKETKKIEKLFEISPDDIKTPKKVKLAVYITTAACILIILGISIPLSLIRTKHNTAMGENMEACIAKSGLSVSSDVEDGYAVGYKIFGQNNNNLELVSTKDVKKEDVVKAFDAFCEIRGEEYGYKAGESAHYYKDVVVTVYAPNGKFTIEGSKDGAGVDQVEFVEPVVEESESTETEK
;
A
#
# COMPACT_ATOMS: atom_id res chain seq x y z
N MET A 1 -11.49 -39.40 24.19
CA MET A 1 -10.35 -39.37 23.26
C MET A 1 -9.22 -38.68 23.99
N ALA A 2 -8.12 -39.38 24.27
CA ALA A 2 -6.93 -38.78 24.87
C ALA A 2 -5.94 -38.48 23.75
N THR A 3 -5.92 -37.22 23.32
CA THR A 3 -4.99 -36.73 22.32
C THR A 3 -3.65 -36.45 22.98
N GLU A 4 -2.58 -37.03 22.43
CA GLU A 4 -1.20 -36.85 22.90
C GLU A 4 -0.32 -36.23 21.81
N GLN A 5 0.83 -35.68 22.21
CA GLN A 5 1.83 -35.17 21.26
C GLN A 5 2.78 -36.30 20.86
N GLY A 6 3.12 -36.37 19.56
CA GLY A 6 4.07 -37.33 19.00
C GLY A 6 4.98 -36.67 17.97
N ILE A 7 6.05 -37.35 17.57
CA ILE A 7 6.96 -36.90 16.50
C ILE A 7 6.98 -37.91 15.37
N CYS A 8 6.96 -37.42 14.12
CA CYS A 8 7.07 -38.25 12.93
C CYS A 8 8.44 -38.91 12.83
N LYS A 9 8.50 -40.24 12.78
CA LYS A 9 9.76 -40.97 12.61
C LYS A 9 10.49 -40.72 11.29
N ASN A 10 9.79 -40.26 10.25
CA ASN A 10 10.41 -40.02 8.94
C ASN A 10 10.98 -38.61 8.80
N CYS A 11 10.27 -37.58 9.26
CA CYS A 11 10.60 -36.18 8.97
C CYS A 11 10.77 -35.29 10.21
N GLY A 12 10.57 -35.81 11.42
CA GLY A 12 10.72 -35.05 12.66
C GLY A 12 9.60 -34.04 12.94
N SER A 13 8.58 -33.94 12.09
CA SER A 13 7.44 -33.05 12.33
C SER A 13 6.67 -33.45 13.59
N LEU A 14 6.26 -32.44 14.37
CA LEU A 14 5.36 -32.61 15.50
C LEU A 14 3.96 -32.99 15.01
N LEU A 15 3.36 -34.00 15.63
CA LEU A 15 2.04 -34.53 15.33
C LEU A 15 1.19 -34.55 16.58
N MET A 16 -0.12 -34.36 16.40
CA MET A 16 -1.09 -34.82 17.40
C MET A 16 -1.39 -36.27 17.07
N VAL A 17 -1.44 -37.13 18.09
CA VAL A 17 -1.71 -38.57 17.97
C VAL A 17 -2.87 -38.96 18.90
N ASN A 18 -3.73 -39.88 18.45
CA ASN A 18 -4.79 -40.44 19.27
C ASN A 18 -4.24 -41.71 19.93
N SER A 19 -4.11 -41.69 21.26
CA SER A 19 -3.55 -42.82 22.02
C SER A 19 -4.36 -44.12 21.90
N ASN A 20 -5.62 -44.03 21.45
CA ASN A 20 -6.47 -45.20 21.23
C ASN A 20 -6.29 -45.84 19.85
N ASP A 21 -5.68 -45.14 18.89
CA ASP A 21 -5.49 -45.66 17.53
C ASP A 21 -4.13 -46.37 17.43
N GLU A 22 -4.10 -47.56 16.82
CA GLU A 22 -2.85 -48.33 16.64
C GLU A 22 -1.85 -47.61 15.73
N LEU A 23 -2.35 -46.82 14.76
CA LEU A 23 -1.57 -46.13 13.76
C LEU A 23 -1.83 -44.63 13.79
N CYS A 24 -0.80 -43.86 13.45
CA CYS A 24 -0.86 -42.42 13.23
C CYS A 24 -0.30 -42.07 11.84
N GLU A 25 -0.71 -40.93 11.33
CA GLU A 25 -0.32 -40.44 10.01
C GLU A 25 0.26 -39.03 10.08
N CYS A 26 1.45 -38.85 9.49
CA CYS A 26 2.07 -37.53 9.37
C CYS A 26 1.45 -36.76 8.19
N VAL A 27 0.84 -35.60 8.47
CA VAL A 27 0.24 -34.73 7.43
C VAL A 27 1.28 -34.12 6.48
N PHE A 28 2.55 -34.06 6.88
CA PHE A 28 3.59 -33.39 6.09
C PHE A 28 4.30 -34.30 5.09
N CYS A 29 4.48 -35.57 5.43
CA CYS A 29 5.21 -36.51 4.57
C CYS A 29 4.41 -37.79 4.27
N ASP A 30 3.15 -37.87 4.71
CA ASP A 30 2.25 -39.02 4.54
C ASP A 30 2.78 -40.34 5.13
N CYS A 31 3.74 -40.28 6.05
CA CYS A 31 4.26 -41.46 6.73
C CYS A 31 3.23 -42.02 7.71
N VAL A 32 2.89 -43.30 7.55
CA VAL A 32 1.99 -44.05 8.44
C VAL A 32 2.79 -45.00 9.30
N PHE A 33 2.64 -44.90 10.61
CA PHE A 33 3.42 -45.69 11.57
C PHE A 33 2.70 -45.79 12.93
N PRO A 34 3.12 -46.70 13.83
CA PRO A 34 2.47 -46.88 15.12
C PRO A 34 2.39 -45.60 15.97
N SER A 35 1.22 -45.34 16.55
CA SER A 35 0.99 -44.19 17.44
C SER A 35 1.91 -44.18 18.66
N ALA A 36 2.17 -45.37 19.24
CA ALA A 36 3.06 -45.52 20.38
C ALA A 36 4.50 -45.09 20.06
N GLU A 37 4.99 -45.43 18.86
CA GLU A 37 6.33 -45.06 18.39
C GLU A 37 6.46 -43.53 18.28
N ALA A 38 5.41 -42.84 17.79
CA ALA A 38 5.38 -41.37 17.73
C ALA A 38 5.48 -40.71 19.12
N ILE A 39 4.77 -41.27 20.10
CA ILE A 39 4.74 -40.78 21.48
C ILE A 39 6.09 -41.05 22.18
N GLU A 40 6.72 -42.18 21.90
CA GLU A 40 8.05 -42.52 22.42
C GLU A 40 9.13 -41.59 21.88
N ILE A 41 9.14 -41.30 20.57
CA ILE A 41 10.08 -40.36 19.96
C ILE A 41 9.89 -38.95 20.56
N TYR A 42 8.66 -38.55 20.86
CA TYR A 42 8.40 -37.26 21.52
C TYR A 42 8.99 -37.18 22.94
N LYS A 43 8.96 -38.29 23.70
CA LYS A 43 9.51 -38.33 25.07
C LYS A 43 11.03 -38.33 25.09
N ASN A 44 11.67 -38.85 24.04
CA ASN A 44 13.12 -38.87 23.91
C ASN A 44 13.54 -38.63 22.44
N PRO A 45 13.55 -37.38 21.98
CA PRO A 45 13.87 -37.05 20.59
C PRO A 45 15.37 -37.17 20.27
N ASP A 46 16.21 -37.15 21.31
CA ASP A 46 17.66 -37.18 21.17
C ASP A 46 18.14 -38.56 20.66
N GLY A 47 18.84 -38.55 19.52
CA GLY A 47 19.40 -39.77 18.91
C GLY A 47 18.48 -40.49 17.93
N VAL A 48 17.30 -39.94 17.61
CA VAL A 48 16.44 -40.45 16.54
C VAL A 48 16.85 -39.83 15.20
N GLU A 49 17.23 -40.66 14.24
CA GLU A 49 17.51 -40.22 12.87
C GLU A 49 16.22 -40.13 12.05
N PHE A 50 16.04 -39.02 11.35
CA PHE A 50 14.89 -38.77 10.48
C PHE A 50 15.30 -38.93 9.01
N PRO A 51 15.01 -40.08 8.37
CA PRO A 51 15.59 -40.43 7.08
C PRO A 51 15.00 -39.64 5.91
N ASN A 52 13.88 -38.94 6.09
CA ASN A 52 13.23 -38.08 5.10
C ASN A 52 12.98 -38.77 3.75
N LEU A 53 12.62 -40.06 3.78
CA LEU A 53 12.40 -40.83 2.57
C LEU A 53 11.03 -40.52 1.96
N PRO A 54 10.92 -40.46 0.62
CA PRO A 54 9.64 -40.27 -0.05
C PRO A 54 8.70 -41.42 0.27
N GLN A 55 7.52 -41.09 0.80
CA GLN A 55 6.50 -42.08 1.14
C GLN A 55 5.67 -42.44 -0.12
N PRO A 56 5.17 -43.68 -0.21
CA PRO A 56 4.36 -44.11 -1.35
C PRO A 56 3.07 -43.26 -1.44
N LYS A 57 2.70 -42.86 -2.66
CA LYS A 57 1.45 -42.14 -2.91
C LYS A 57 0.26 -43.03 -2.54
N ARG A 58 -0.63 -42.51 -1.71
CA ARG A 58 -1.80 -43.23 -1.19
C ARG A 58 -2.91 -43.36 -2.24
N GLU A 59 -3.68 -44.44 -2.15
CA GLU A 59 -4.95 -44.61 -2.87
C GLU A 59 -6.04 -43.71 -2.27
N ALA A 60 -6.82 -43.04 -3.11
CA ALA A 60 -7.79 -42.01 -2.72
C ALA A 60 -8.92 -42.46 -1.75
N LYS A 61 -9.02 -43.76 -1.43
CA LYS A 61 -10.07 -44.33 -0.58
C LYS A 61 -9.58 -44.85 0.79
N ALA A 62 -8.29 -44.73 1.11
CA ALA A 62 -7.77 -45.23 2.38
C ALA A 62 -8.08 -44.28 3.55
N ALA A 63 -8.60 -44.83 4.65
CA ALA A 63 -8.93 -44.10 5.88
C ALA A 63 -7.70 -43.34 6.43
N ARG A 64 -7.89 -42.10 6.89
CA ARG A 64 -6.82 -41.27 7.47
C ARG A 64 -6.70 -41.49 8.96
N HIS A 65 -5.47 -41.59 9.45
CA HIS A 65 -5.16 -41.77 10.88
C HIS A 65 -4.80 -40.43 11.54
N VAL A 66 -5.70 -39.46 11.41
CA VAL A 66 -5.54 -38.11 11.96
C VAL A 66 -6.44 -37.94 13.19
N VAL A 67 -5.93 -37.27 14.22
CA VAL A 67 -6.61 -37.06 15.52
C VAL A 67 -7.97 -36.40 15.41
N THR A 68 -8.13 -35.58 14.38
CA THR A 68 -9.41 -34.96 14.07
C THR A 68 -9.62 -35.13 12.57
N PRO A 69 -10.46 -36.06 12.13
CA PRO A 69 -10.87 -36.07 10.74
C PRO A 69 -11.53 -34.71 10.48
N VAL A 70 -10.89 -33.86 9.67
CA VAL A 70 -11.39 -32.52 9.32
C VAL A 70 -12.78 -32.61 8.67
N PHE A 71 -13.12 -33.79 8.17
CA PHE A 71 -14.45 -34.18 7.77
C PHE A 71 -14.77 -35.50 8.47
N GLU A 72 -15.75 -35.52 9.37
CA GLU A 72 -16.44 -36.77 9.69
C GLU A 72 -16.86 -37.44 8.37
N ASP A 73 -16.98 -38.77 8.37
CA ASP A 73 -17.47 -39.61 7.26
C ASP A 73 -18.96 -39.33 6.90
N VAL A 74 -19.34 -38.06 6.93
CA VAL A 74 -20.61 -37.51 6.45
C VAL A 74 -20.71 -37.70 4.95
N VAL A 75 -19.63 -37.93 4.19
CA VAL A 75 -19.73 -38.14 2.75
C VAL A 75 -20.45 -39.45 2.43
N GLU A 76 -20.16 -40.57 3.12
CA GLU A 76 -20.89 -41.81 2.85
C GLU A 76 -22.33 -41.80 3.37
N LYS A 77 -22.56 -41.18 4.54
CA LYS A 77 -23.93 -40.98 5.05
C LYS A 77 -24.71 -39.98 4.19
N ALA A 78 -24.09 -38.91 3.71
CA ALA A 78 -24.72 -37.96 2.80
C ALA A 78 -25.00 -38.60 1.45
N VAL A 79 -24.12 -39.42 0.88
CA VAL A 79 -24.39 -40.13 -0.39
C VAL A 79 -25.53 -41.16 -0.22
N LYS A 80 -25.62 -41.85 0.91
CA LYS A 80 -26.73 -42.77 1.20
C LYS A 80 -28.05 -42.04 1.51
N VAL A 81 -28.00 -40.89 2.17
CA VAL A 81 -29.17 -40.03 2.41
C VAL A 81 -29.60 -39.34 1.12
N ASP A 82 -28.68 -38.94 0.25
CA ASP A 82 -28.96 -38.26 -1.03
C ASP A 82 -29.49 -39.25 -2.09
N THR A 83 -29.05 -40.52 -2.06
CA THR A 83 -29.65 -41.60 -2.88
C THR A 83 -31.01 -42.08 -2.37
N ALA A 84 -31.26 -42.02 -1.05
CA ALA A 84 -32.57 -42.30 -0.47
C ALA A 84 -33.55 -41.13 -0.68
N GLN A 85 -33.10 -39.89 -0.52
CA GLN A 85 -33.90 -38.68 -0.76
C GLN A 85 -34.20 -38.48 -2.24
N ASN A 86 -33.26 -38.73 -3.17
CA ASN A 86 -33.54 -38.64 -4.62
C ASN A 86 -34.63 -39.61 -5.13
N LYS A 87 -34.95 -40.68 -4.39
CA LYS A 87 -36.07 -41.57 -4.74
C LYS A 87 -37.44 -41.01 -4.30
N GLU A 88 -37.49 -40.11 -3.32
CA GLU A 88 -38.75 -39.56 -2.79
C GLU A 88 -38.97 -38.07 -3.10
N THR A 89 -37.94 -37.25 -3.28
CA THR A 89 -38.10 -35.83 -3.67
C THR A 89 -38.12 -35.63 -5.18
N LYS A 90 -39.15 -36.17 -5.85
CA LYS A 90 -39.71 -35.45 -6.99
C LYS A 90 -40.49 -34.25 -6.44
N LYS A 91 -39.95 -33.05 -6.67
CA LYS A 91 -40.50 -31.71 -6.37
C LYS A 91 -40.35 -31.21 -4.93
N ILE A 92 -39.16 -30.76 -4.56
CA ILE A 92 -39.04 -29.52 -3.77
C ILE A 92 -37.96 -28.69 -4.46
N GLU A 93 -38.38 -27.59 -5.12
CA GLU A 93 -37.49 -26.62 -5.74
C GLU A 93 -36.57 -25.99 -4.68
N LYS A 94 -35.29 -25.84 -5.01
CA LYS A 94 -34.30 -25.14 -4.19
C LYS A 94 -34.76 -23.70 -3.95
N LEU A 95 -35.27 -23.39 -2.75
CA LEU A 95 -35.81 -22.07 -2.43
C LEU A 95 -34.77 -21.02 -1.97
N PHE A 96 -33.50 -21.37 -1.74
CA PHE A 96 -32.57 -20.45 -1.05
C PHE A 96 -31.14 -20.34 -1.62
N GLU A 97 -30.81 -20.96 -2.75
CA GLU A 97 -29.56 -20.67 -3.46
C GLU A 97 -29.83 -19.66 -4.57
N ILE A 98 -29.91 -18.36 -4.24
CA ILE A 98 -29.86 -17.31 -5.27
C ILE A 98 -28.38 -17.17 -5.66
N SER A 99 -27.99 -17.75 -6.79
CA SER A 99 -26.67 -17.49 -7.35
C SER A 99 -26.57 -16.03 -7.80
N PRO A 100 -25.40 -15.36 -7.75
CA PRO A 100 -25.22 -14.02 -8.32
C PRO A 100 -25.68 -13.91 -9.79
N ASP A 101 -25.64 -15.03 -10.53
CA ASP A 101 -26.10 -15.13 -11.92
C ASP A 101 -27.63 -15.17 -12.09
N ASP A 102 -28.39 -15.45 -11.02
CA ASP A 102 -29.86 -15.48 -11.04
C ASP A 102 -30.49 -14.09 -10.93
N ILE A 103 -29.72 -13.07 -10.53
CA ILE A 103 -30.16 -11.67 -10.55
C ILE A 103 -30.04 -11.13 -11.97
N LYS A 104 -30.94 -11.54 -12.86
CA LYS A 104 -31.07 -10.97 -14.20
C LYS A 104 -31.60 -9.54 -14.12
N THR A 105 -30.69 -8.57 -14.01
CA THR A 105 -31.07 -7.15 -14.02
C THR A 105 -31.74 -6.80 -15.36
N PRO A 106 -32.95 -6.22 -15.34
CA PRO A 106 -33.66 -5.87 -16.56
C PRO A 106 -32.84 -4.90 -17.41
N LYS A 107 -32.84 -5.10 -18.74
CA LYS A 107 -32.02 -4.33 -19.70
C LYS A 107 -32.20 -2.81 -19.56
N LYS A 108 -33.40 -2.35 -19.22
CA LYS A 108 -33.72 -0.94 -18.97
C LYS A 108 -32.96 -0.36 -17.78
N VAL A 109 -32.80 -1.13 -16.70
CA VAL A 109 -32.06 -0.71 -15.51
C VAL A 109 -30.55 -0.70 -15.79
N LYS A 110 -30.02 -1.71 -16.50
CA LYS A 110 -28.61 -1.69 -16.94
C LYS A 110 -28.31 -0.45 -17.80
N LEU A 111 -29.19 -0.15 -18.76
CA LEU A 111 -29.04 1.03 -19.62
C LEU A 111 -29.11 2.34 -18.81
N ALA A 112 -30.07 2.45 -17.88
CA ALA A 112 -30.18 3.61 -17.01
C ALA A 112 -28.92 3.82 -16.14
N VAL A 113 -28.35 2.73 -15.60
CA VAL A 113 -27.08 2.78 -14.85
C VAL A 113 -25.95 3.27 -15.75
N TYR A 114 -25.78 2.72 -16.96
CA TYR A 114 -24.72 3.18 -17.86
C TYR A 114 -24.86 4.64 -18.26
N ILE A 115 -26.07 5.09 -18.58
CA ILE A 115 -26.33 6.51 -18.92
C ILE A 115 -26.02 7.41 -17.73
N THR A 116 -26.47 7.02 -16.53
CA THR A 116 -26.22 7.82 -15.30
C THR A 116 -24.73 7.89 -14.99
N THR A 117 -24.02 6.77 -15.07
CA THR A 117 -22.57 6.73 -14.86
C THR A 117 -21.83 7.58 -15.90
N ALA A 118 -22.20 7.48 -17.18
CA ALA A 118 -21.61 8.29 -18.24
C ALA A 118 -21.88 9.79 -18.02
N ALA A 119 -23.09 10.17 -17.60
CA ALA A 119 -23.41 11.55 -17.28
C ALA A 119 -22.57 12.09 -16.10
N CYS A 120 -22.39 11.31 -15.05
CA CYS A 120 -21.52 11.68 -13.93
C CYS A 120 -20.07 11.88 -14.37
N ILE A 121 -19.54 10.99 -15.23
CA ILE A 121 -18.18 11.11 -15.78
C ILE A 121 -18.05 12.40 -16.61
N LEU A 122 -19.03 12.70 -17.45
CA LEU A 122 -19.01 13.93 -18.27
C LEU A 122 -19.04 15.20 -17.41
N ILE A 123 -19.80 15.21 -16.31
CA ILE A 123 -19.82 16.34 -15.37
C ILE A 123 -18.46 16.51 -14.71
N ILE A 124 -17.84 15.42 -14.24
CA ILE A 124 -16.51 15.46 -13.62
C ILE A 124 -15.48 16.01 -14.61
N LEU A 125 -15.45 15.47 -15.83
CA LEU A 125 -14.52 15.92 -16.88
C LEU A 125 -14.77 17.39 -17.27
N GLY A 126 -16.04 17.80 -17.35
CA GLY A 126 -16.44 19.17 -17.67
C GLY A 126 -15.96 20.19 -16.65
N ILE A 127 -15.74 19.79 -15.39
CA ILE A 127 -15.21 20.66 -14.31
C ILE A 127 -13.69 20.49 -14.18
N SER A 128 -13.17 19.27 -14.22
CA SER A 128 -11.76 18.98 -13.96
C SER A 128 -10.82 19.49 -15.05
N ILE A 129 -11.23 19.37 -16.32
CA ILE A 129 -10.40 19.81 -17.46
C ILE A 129 -10.17 21.34 -17.43
N PRO A 130 -11.19 22.21 -17.34
CA PRO A 130 -10.94 23.65 -17.32
C PRO A 130 -10.15 24.08 -16.08
N LEU A 131 -10.41 23.49 -14.91
CA LEU A 131 -9.60 23.73 -13.71
C LEU A 131 -8.13 23.36 -13.93
N SER A 132 -7.87 22.21 -14.55
CA SER A 132 -6.51 21.78 -14.88
C SER A 132 -5.82 22.74 -15.85
N LEU A 133 -6.52 23.20 -16.89
CA LEU A 133 -5.96 24.13 -17.89
C LEU A 133 -5.64 25.50 -17.29
N ILE A 134 -6.53 26.02 -16.44
CA ILE A 134 -6.30 27.28 -15.71
C ILE A 134 -5.10 27.13 -14.77
N ARG A 135 -5.04 26.03 -14.02
CA ARG A 135 -3.92 25.73 -13.13
C ARG A 135 -2.60 25.64 -13.86
N THR A 136 -2.54 24.93 -15.00
CA THR A 136 -1.31 24.82 -15.80
C THR A 136 -0.91 26.17 -16.37
N LYS A 137 -1.87 26.99 -16.83
CA LYS A 137 -1.59 28.33 -17.34
C LYS A 137 -0.91 29.21 -16.27
N HIS A 138 -1.49 29.25 -15.06
CA HIS A 138 -0.88 30.01 -13.97
C HIS A 138 0.49 29.44 -13.57
N ASN A 139 0.65 28.13 -13.54
CA ASN A 139 1.94 27.50 -13.23
C ASN A 139 3.02 27.93 -14.24
N THR A 140 2.71 27.88 -15.54
CA THR A 140 3.62 28.34 -16.60
C THR A 140 3.96 29.83 -16.46
N ALA A 141 2.98 30.70 -16.25
CA ALA A 141 3.21 32.14 -16.08
C ALA A 141 4.05 32.45 -14.83
N MET A 142 3.84 31.74 -13.73
CA MET A 142 4.68 31.85 -12.54
C MET A 142 6.11 31.35 -12.78
N GLY A 143 6.27 30.29 -13.58
CA GLY A 143 7.56 29.75 -14.00
C GLY A 143 8.37 30.74 -14.85
N GLU A 144 7.72 31.46 -15.76
CA GLU A 144 8.34 32.52 -16.58
C GLU A 144 8.91 33.66 -15.72
N ASN A 145 8.30 33.93 -14.56
CA ASN A 145 8.75 34.96 -13.61
C ASN A 145 9.70 34.43 -12.52
N MET A 146 10.02 33.13 -12.53
CA MET A 146 10.80 32.51 -11.45
C MET A 146 12.25 33.01 -11.40
N GLU A 147 12.85 33.37 -12.53
CA GLU A 147 14.21 33.95 -12.54
C GLU A 147 14.25 35.28 -11.76
N ALA A 148 13.20 36.10 -11.88
CA ALA A 148 13.08 37.34 -11.10
C ALA A 148 12.89 37.05 -9.60
N CYS A 149 12.16 35.98 -9.25
CA CYS A 149 12.02 35.50 -7.87
C CYS A 149 13.39 35.11 -7.28
N ILE A 150 14.13 34.27 -8.00
CA ILE A 150 15.44 33.77 -7.57
C ILE A 150 16.41 34.95 -7.42
N ALA A 151 16.43 35.87 -8.38
CA ALA A 151 17.27 37.07 -8.31
C ALA A 151 16.95 37.95 -7.09
N LYS A 152 15.67 38.14 -6.75
CA LYS A 152 15.24 38.88 -5.54
C LYS A 152 15.63 38.16 -4.24
N SER A 153 15.60 36.84 -4.22
CA SER A 153 15.91 36.04 -3.03
C SER A 153 17.39 36.02 -2.65
N GLY A 154 18.29 36.18 -3.64
CA GLY A 154 19.74 36.02 -3.45
C GLY A 154 20.20 34.55 -3.40
N LEU A 155 19.30 33.60 -3.66
CA LEU A 155 19.61 32.16 -3.71
C LEU A 155 20.35 31.80 -5.00
N SER A 156 21.25 30.82 -4.89
CA SER A 156 21.96 30.25 -6.03
C SER A 156 21.23 29.00 -6.51
N VAL A 157 20.22 29.19 -7.37
CA VAL A 157 19.36 28.13 -7.93
C VAL A 157 19.55 28.09 -9.44
N SER A 158 19.67 26.88 -10.03
CA SER A 158 19.72 26.74 -11.49
C SER A 158 18.31 26.90 -12.08
N SER A 159 18.16 27.77 -13.08
CA SER A 159 16.95 27.89 -13.91
C SER A 159 16.99 27.02 -15.17
N ASP A 160 18.01 26.14 -15.29
CA ASP A 160 18.16 25.28 -16.46
C ASP A 160 16.96 24.34 -16.60
N VAL A 161 16.58 24.08 -17.85
CA VAL A 161 15.47 23.19 -18.18
C VAL A 161 16.03 21.90 -18.80
N GLU A 162 15.79 20.78 -18.13
CA GLU A 162 16.11 19.44 -18.62
C GLU A 162 14.81 18.66 -18.81
N ASP A 163 14.63 18.03 -19.97
CA ASP A 163 13.43 17.24 -20.32
C ASP A 163 12.10 17.99 -20.14
N GLY A 164 12.11 19.32 -20.25
CA GLY A 164 10.93 20.17 -20.09
C GLY A 164 10.60 20.51 -18.64
N TYR A 165 11.47 20.19 -17.68
CA TYR A 165 11.35 20.53 -16.27
C TYR A 165 12.51 21.42 -15.82
N ALA A 166 12.23 22.40 -14.96
CA ALA A 166 13.28 23.18 -14.33
C ALA A 166 14.06 22.31 -13.32
N VAL A 167 15.39 22.35 -13.40
CA VAL A 167 16.27 21.54 -12.55
C VAL A 167 16.29 22.07 -11.11
N GLY A 168 16.31 23.40 -10.93
CA GLY A 168 16.46 24.02 -9.62
C GLY A 168 15.18 24.41 -8.91
N TYR A 169 14.00 24.31 -9.54
CA TYR A 169 12.74 24.66 -8.88
C TYR A 169 11.54 23.84 -9.33
N LYS A 170 10.53 23.78 -8.46
CA LYS A 170 9.27 23.10 -8.75
C LYS A 170 8.10 23.82 -8.07
N ILE A 171 7.10 24.20 -8.88
CA ILE A 171 5.84 24.77 -8.39
C ILE A 171 4.76 23.70 -8.40
N PHE A 172 4.09 23.47 -7.27
CA PHE A 172 3.06 22.44 -7.15
C PHE A 172 1.94 22.82 -6.15
N GLY A 173 1.01 21.89 -5.94
CA GLY A 173 -0.22 22.12 -5.16
C GLY A 173 -1.42 22.48 -6.03
N GLN A 174 -2.63 22.34 -5.48
CA GLN A 174 -3.88 22.58 -6.24
C GLN A 174 -4.00 24.03 -6.73
N ASN A 175 -3.47 24.98 -5.94
CA ASN A 175 -3.50 26.41 -6.23
C ASN A 175 -2.11 26.97 -6.50
N ASN A 176 -1.16 26.13 -6.95
CA ASN A 176 0.25 26.49 -7.17
C ASN A 176 0.85 27.22 -5.95
N ASN A 177 0.52 26.73 -4.77
CA ASN A 177 0.84 27.35 -3.48
C ASN A 177 2.13 26.81 -2.85
N ASN A 178 2.73 25.78 -3.45
CA ASN A 178 3.98 25.21 -2.95
C ASN A 178 5.11 25.47 -3.94
N LEU A 179 6.26 25.93 -3.41
CA LEU A 179 7.50 26.10 -4.15
C LEU A 179 8.60 25.28 -3.48
N GLU A 180 9.27 24.45 -4.27
CA GLU A 180 10.53 23.82 -3.89
C GLU A 180 11.67 24.45 -4.70
N LEU A 181 12.76 24.79 -4.02
CA LEU A 181 13.98 25.33 -4.58
C LEU A 181 15.16 24.45 -4.19
N VAL A 182 16.08 24.21 -5.12
CA VAL A 182 17.33 23.48 -4.88
C VAL A 182 18.49 24.45 -5.09
N SER A 183 19.16 24.82 -3.99
CA SER A 183 20.32 25.69 -4.02
C SER A 183 21.62 24.91 -4.05
N THR A 184 22.57 25.39 -4.84
CA THR A 184 23.94 24.84 -4.93
C THR A 184 24.88 25.38 -3.85
N LYS A 185 24.42 26.33 -3.02
CA LYS A 185 25.20 26.98 -1.96
C LYS A 185 24.44 26.96 -0.65
N ASP A 186 25.15 27.20 0.44
CA ASP A 186 24.53 27.36 1.75
C ASP A 186 23.53 28.51 1.76
N VAL A 187 22.41 28.27 2.42
CA VAL A 187 21.27 29.20 2.49
C VAL A 187 21.10 29.70 3.91
N LYS A 188 20.75 30.98 4.06
CA LYS A 188 20.35 31.57 5.35
C LYS A 188 18.83 31.72 5.43
N LYS A 189 18.30 31.74 6.66
CA LYS A 189 16.86 31.89 6.89
C LYS A 189 16.29 33.17 6.27
N GLU A 190 17.06 34.25 6.25
CA GLU A 190 16.63 35.52 5.65
C GLU A 190 16.42 35.42 4.14
N ASP A 191 17.21 34.58 3.45
CA ASP A 191 17.08 34.39 2.01
C ASP A 191 15.86 33.53 1.67
N VAL A 192 15.48 32.61 2.56
CA VAL A 192 14.23 31.82 2.48
C VAL A 192 13.01 32.73 2.62
N VAL A 193 13.04 33.69 3.56
CA VAL A 193 11.94 34.67 3.72
C VAL A 193 11.79 35.54 2.47
N LYS A 194 12.91 36.03 1.90
CA LYS A 194 12.86 36.80 0.64
C LYS A 194 12.31 35.96 -0.52
N ALA A 195 12.69 34.69 -0.62
CA ALA A 195 12.15 33.78 -1.62
C ALA A 195 10.65 33.57 -1.44
N PHE A 196 10.19 33.44 -0.20
CA PHE A 196 8.78 33.36 0.14
C PHE A 196 8.00 34.62 -0.26
N ASP A 197 8.51 35.80 0.08
CA ASP A 197 7.86 37.07 -0.26
C ASP A 197 7.79 37.28 -1.78
N ALA A 198 8.90 37.00 -2.49
CA ALA A 198 8.96 37.11 -3.95
C ALA A 198 8.02 36.10 -4.64
N PHE A 199 7.89 34.90 -4.09
CA PHE A 199 6.94 33.90 -4.59
C PHE A 199 5.49 34.32 -4.36
N CYS A 200 5.17 34.87 -3.18
CA CYS A 200 3.85 35.41 -2.88
C CYS A 200 3.48 36.58 -3.79
N GLU A 201 4.45 37.44 -4.15
CA GLU A 201 4.27 38.54 -5.10
C GLU A 201 3.88 38.03 -6.49
N ILE A 202 4.66 37.11 -7.05
CA ILE A 202 4.39 36.51 -8.37
C ILE A 202 3.02 35.81 -8.36
N ARG A 203 2.73 35.03 -7.31
CA ARG A 203 1.43 34.37 -7.17
C ARG A 203 0.29 35.39 -7.05
N GLY A 204 0.51 36.47 -6.32
CA GLY A 204 -0.46 37.54 -6.14
C GLY A 204 -0.79 38.25 -7.45
N GLU A 205 0.22 38.54 -8.26
CA GLU A 205 0.03 39.11 -9.60
C GLU A 205 -0.78 38.18 -10.51
N GLU A 206 -0.43 36.89 -10.56
CA GLU A 206 -1.07 35.95 -11.47
C GLU A 206 -2.51 35.58 -11.10
N TYR A 207 -2.82 35.54 -9.80
CA TYR A 207 -4.17 35.25 -9.31
C TYR A 207 -4.98 36.52 -8.99
N GLY A 208 -4.39 37.70 -9.14
CA GLY A 208 -5.01 38.98 -8.82
C GLY A 208 -5.21 39.23 -7.32
N TYR A 209 -4.44 38.56 -6.45
CA TYR A 209 -4.47 38.80 -5.01
C TYR A 209 -3.66 40.04 -4.64
N LYS A 210 -4.18 40.85 -3.73
CA LYS A 210 -3.48 42.03 -3.23
C LYS A 210 -2.76 41.70 -1.92
N ALA A 211 -1.61 42.32 -1.67
CA ALA A 211 -0.86 42.14 -0.42
C ALA A 211 -1.69 42.48 0.85
N GLY A 212 -2.71 43.35 0.72
CA GLY A 212 -3.66 43.65 1.80
C GLY A 212 -4.72 42.57 2.07
N GLU A 213 -4.84 41.56 1.20
CA GLU A 213 -5.77 40.43 1.30
C GLU A 213 -5.03 39.19 1.82
N SER A 214 -4.51 39.31 3.04
CA SER A 214 -3.55 38.35 3.61
C SER A 214 -4.07 36.91 3.67
N ALA A 215 -5.40 36.72 3.74
CA ALA A 215 -6.05 35.41 3.69
C ALA A 215 -5.90 34.66 2.36
N HIS A 216 -5.60 35.33 1.25
CA HIS A 216 -5.35 34.70 -0.05
C HIS A 216 -3.89 34.82 -0.48
N TYR A 217 -3.23 35.90 -0.07
CA TYR A 217 -1.88 36.22 -0.49
C TYR A 217 -0.83 35.30 0.17
N TYR A 218 -0.90 35.15 1.50
CA TYR A 218 0.10 34.38 2.27
C TYR A 218 -0.40 33.01 2.72
N LYS A 219 -1.71 32.88 2.93
CA LYS A 219 -2.29 31.70 3.54
C LYS A 219 -2.06 30.44 2.69
N ASP A 220 -1.68 29.36 3.36
CA ASP A 220 -1.47 28.04 2.77
C ASP A 220 -0.33 28.01 1.72
N VAL A 221 0.54 29.04 1.68
CA VAL A 221 1.73 29.08 0.81
C VAL A 221 2.90 28.42 1.53
N VAL A 222 3.59 27.50 0.88
CA VAL A 222 4.75 26.80 1.45
C VAL A 222 5.94 26.96 0.53
N VAL A 223 7.06 27.45 1.07
CA VAL A 223 8.34 27.47 0.35
C VAL A 223 9.32 26.56 1.07
N THR A 224 9.92 25.66 0.32
CA THR A 224 10.96 24.74 0.80
C THR A 224 12.23 24.93 -0.01
N VAL A 225 13.36 25.11 0.67
CA VAL A 225 14.68 25.26 0.07
C VAL A 225 15.57 24.12 0.53
N TYR A 226 16.06 23.34 -0.43
CA TYR A 226 17.07 22.32 -0.22
C TYR A 226 18.45 22.91 -0.52
N ALA A 227 19.37 22.83 0.43
CA ALA A 227 20.72 23.38 0.33
C ALA A 227 21.75 22.40 0.94
N PRO A 228 23.06 22.57 0.68
CA PRO A 228 24.09 21.72 1.27
C PRO A 228 24.08 21.74 2.81
N ASN A 229 23.75 22.89 3.39
CA ASN A 229 23.65 23.06 4.84
C ASN A 229 22.32 22.57 5.45
N GLY A 230 21.39 22.04 4.66
CA GLY A 230 20.16 21.43 5.15
C GLY A 230 18.90 21.83 4.39
N LYS A 231 17.76 21.48 4.98
CA LYS A 231 16.42 21.80 4.44
C LYS A 231 15.80 22.93 5.25
N PHE A 232 15.31 23.95 4.55
CA PHE A 232 14.56 25.05 5.13
C PHE A 232 13.12 25.01 4.62
N THR A 233 12.15 25.16 5.50
CA THR A 233 10.72 25.24 5.13
C THR A 233 10.08 26.42 5.84
N ILE A 234 9.29 27.19 5.10
CA ILE A 234 8.48 28.28 5.63
C ILE A 234 7.05 28.12 5.14
N GLU A 235 6.09 28.22 6.06
CA GLU A 235 4.66 28.16 5.77
C GLU A 235 4.03 29.50 6.11
N GLY A 236 3.27 30.04 5.15
CA GLY A 236 2.63 31.33 5.26
C GLY A 236 1.43 31.32 6.19
N SER A 237 1.42 32.26 7.13
CA SER A 237 0.28 32.50 8.02
C SER A 237 -0.64 33.60 7.48
N LYS A 238 -1.75 33.88 8.17
CA LYS A 238 -2.65 35.00 7.83
C LYS A 238 -1.98 36.37 7.96
N ASP A 239 -0.86 36.47 8.66
CA ASP A 239 -0.19 37.75 8.94
C ASP A 239 1.13 37.89 8.15
N GLY A 240 1.39 36.98 7.19
CA GLY A 240 2.63 36.90 6.44
C GLY A 240 3.55 35.81 6.96
N ALA A 241 4.82 35.89 6.59
CA ALA A 241 5.86 35.00 7.08
C ALA A 241 7.06 35.77 7.65
N GLY A 242 7.64 35.25 8.72
CA GLY A 242 8.80 35.84 9.41
C GLY A 242 9.97 34.86 9.53
N VAL A 243 11.18 35.38 9.80
CA VAL A 243 12.40 34.57 9.96
C VAL A 243 12.24 33.48 11.03
N ASP A 244 11.49 33.78 12.09
CA ASP A 244 11.24 32.86 13.21
C ASP A 244 10.34 31.67 12.83
N GLN A 245 9.61 31.77 11.72
CA GLN A 245 8.74 30.70 11.21
C GLN A 245 9.46 29.77 10.23
N VAL A 246 10.76 30.01 9.97
CA VAL A 246 11.57 29.13 9.13
C VAL A 246 12.01 27.92 9.94
N GLU A 247 11.39 26.78 9.64
CA GLU A 247 11.81 25.47 10.12
C GLU A 247 13.10 25.05 9.40
N PHE A 248 14.09 24.61 10.17
CA PHE A 248 15.37 24.15 9.67
C PHE A 248 15.60 22.71 10.11
N VAL A 249 15.98 21.86 9.15
CA VAL A 249 16.35 20.47 9.37
C VAL A 249 17.77 20.29 8.86
N GLU A 250 18.68 19.92 9.76
CA GLU A 250 20.07 19.62 9.42
C GLU A 250 20.17 18.45 8.42
N PRO A 251 21.18 18.45 7.54
CA PRO A 251 21.37 17.36 6.59
C PRO A 251 21.68 16.06 7.35
N VAL A 252 20.99 14.97 6.98
CA VAL A 252 21.34 13.64 7.48
C VAL A 252 22.64 13.23 6.80
N VAL A 253 23.74 13.31 7.54
CA VAL A 253 25.02 12.74 7.09
C VAL A 253 24.87 11.23 7.20
N GLU A 254 24.55 10.55 6.11
CA GLU A 254 24.77 9.11 6.03
C GLU A 254 26.28 8.90 6.09
N GLU A 255 26.78 8.48 7.25
CA GLU A 255 28.13 7.93 7.38
C GLU A 255 28.20 6.74 6.43
N SER A 256 28.72 6.95 5.22
CA SER A 256 29.02 5.87 4.30
C SER A 256 30.05 4.99 5.00
N GLU A 257 29.62 3.82 5.49
CA GLU A 257 30.52 2.74 5.89
C GLU A 257 31.43 2.46 4.69
N SER A 258 32.65 2.98 4.75
CA SER A 258 33.71 2.64 3.83
C SER A 258 34.06 1.18 4.10
N THR A 259 33.39 0.25 3.42
CA THR A 259 33.90 -1.12 3.27
C THR A 259 35.18 -1.06 2.46
N GLU A 260 36.30 -0.87 3.15
CA GLU A 260 37.64 -1.20 2.67
C GLU A 260 37.61 -2.67 2.22
N THR A 261 37.47 -2.88 0.91
CA THR A 261 37.69 -4.19 0.32
C THR A 261 39.15 -4.22 -0.13
N GLU A 262 40.04 -4.57 0.80
CA GLU A 262 41.40 -4.98 0.49
C GLU A 262 41.34 -6.30 -0.32
N LYS A 263 41.71 -6.24 -1.61
CA LYS A 263 42.19 -7.39 -2.38
C LYS A 263 43.18 -6.95 -3.45
#